data_AF-A0A7C5JF73-F1
#
_entry.id   AF-A0A7C5JF73-F1
#
_cell.length_a   1.000
_cell.length_b   1.000
_cell.length_c   1.000
_cell.angle_alpha   90.00
_cell.angle_beta   90.00
_cell.angle_gamma   90.00
#
_symmetry.space_group_name_H-M   'P 1'
#
loop_
_entity.id
_entity.type
_entity.pdbx_description
1 polymer ?
#
loop_
_entity_poly.entity_id
_entity_poly.type
_entity_poly.pdbx_seq_one_letter_code
_entity_poly.pdbx_strand_id
1 'polypeptide(L)'
;MKDNLIYITMLLLFLLLTSCFEITEEVDVKVDGSGTTVLTINLNESKDNLKSYINKGEVEGVALPPRYKMEMGIARLQSVLTNTKGISDVKVESNFEEYIFVFRAKFNNVNALNDGINNLIETLVDSKYEIPKKDNFSFANNQFERFFVIPIITKLIKNYLVPNVSFWNLRKWYLFIGLKKESNIILIGMLDFLLAKKRL
;
A
#
# COMPACT_ATOMS: atom_id res chain seq x y z
N MET A 1 -3.12 -36.69 -28.96
CA MET A 1 -2.71 -36.82 -27.54
C MET A 1 -1.72 -35.75 -27.09
N LYS A 2 -0.72 -35.34 -27.89
CA LYS A 2 0.22 -34.26 -27.54
C LYS A 2 -0.45 -32.89 -27.34
N ASP A 3 -1.43 -32.54 -28.18
CA ASP A 3 -2.09 -31.23 -28.10
C ASP A 3 -2.90 -31.10 -26.80
N ASN A 4 -3.63 -32.15 -26.41
CA ASN A 4 -4.38 -32.19 -25.13
C ASN A 4 -3.45 -32.09 -23.91
N LEU A 5 -2.21 -32.59 -24.00
CA LEU A 5 -1.22 -32.47 -22.92
C LEU A 5 -0.74 -31.01 -22.73
N ILE A 6 -0.61 -30.26 -23.83
CA ILE A 6 -0.22 -28.84 -23.79
C ILE A 6 -1.33 -28.00 -23.12
N TYR A 7 -2.60 -28.23 -23.46
CA TYR A 7 -3.72 -27.52 -22.82
C TYR A 7 -3.83 -27.83 -21.33
N ILE A 8 -3.65 -29.10 -20.92
CA ILE A 8 -3.63 -29.49 -19.51
C ILE A 8 -2.46 -28.83 -18.77
N THR A 9 -1.28 -28.77 -19.40
CA THR A 9 -0.09 -28.14 -18.81
C THR A 9 -0.26 -26.62 -18.67
N MET A 10 -0.84 -25.95 -19.68
CA MET A 10 -1.18 -24.52 -19.59
C MET A 10 -2.22 -24.25 -18.49
N LEU A 11 -3.27 -25.07 -18.39
CA LEU A 11 -4.28 -24.94 -17.36
C LEU A 11 -3.69 -25.12 -15.96
N LEU A 12 -2.78 -26.09 -15.79
CA LEU A 12 -2.08 -26.31 -14.52
C LEU A 12 -1.16 -25.14 -14.16
N LEU A 13 -0.53 -24.49 -15.16
CA LEU A 13 0.27 -23.28 -14.93
C LEU A 13 -0.57 -22.12 -14.40
N PHE A 14 -1.78 -21.91 -14.92
CA PHE A 14 -2.68 -20.86 -14.44
C PHE A 14 -3.12 -21.06 -12.98
N LEU A 15 -3.18 -22.31 -12.50
CA LEU A 15 -3.49 -22.62 -11.11
C LEU A 15 -2.37 -22.22 -10.13
N LEU A 16 -1.16 -21.94 -10.63
CA LEU A 16 -0.03 -21.49 -9.81
C LEU A 16 0.08 -19.96 -9.68
N LEU A 17 -0.72 -19.19 -10.43
CA LEU A 17 -0.71 -17.71 -10.40
C LEU A 17 -1.69 -17.13 -9.38
N THR A 18 -1.71 -17.63 -8.14
CA THR A 18 -2.53 -17.03 -7.08
C THR A 18 -1.84 -15.79 -6.48
N SER A 19 -2.61 -14.74 -6.21
CA SER A 19 -2.10 -13.52 -5.59
C SER A 19 -1.86 -13.75 -4.10
N CYS A 20 -0.60 -13.73 -3.65
CA CYS A 20 -0.26 -14.00 -2.24
C CYS A 20 -0.67 -12.91 -1.22
N PHE A 21 -1.42 -11.90 -1.66
CA PHE A 21 -1.95 -10.81 -0.85
C PHE A 21 -3.15 -10.15 -1.54
N GLU A 22 -3.98 -9.47 -0.76
CA GLU A 22 -5.14 -8.71 -1.21
C GLU A 22 -5.16 -7.33 -0.54
N ILE A 23 -5.48 -6.30 -1.32
CA ILE A 23 -5.69 -4.93 -0.84
C ILE A 23 -7.02 -4.46 -1.40
N THR A 24 -7.94 -4.09 -0.51
CA THR A 24 -9.29 -3.66 -0.86
C THR A 24 -9.50 -2.25 -0.31
N GLU A 25 -9.85 -1.32 -1.19
CA GLU A 25 -10.19 0.05 -0.86
C GLU A 25 -11.67 0.27 -1.21
N GLU A 26 -12.47 0.58 -0.20
CA GLU A 26 -13.88 0.91 -0.33
C GLU A 26 -14.09 2.36 0.07
N VAL A 27 -14.76 3.12 -0.78
CA VAL A 27 -15.14 4.52 -0.51
C VAL A 27 -16.61 4.66 -0.86
N ASP A 28 -17.43 4.88 0.16
CA ASP A 28 -18.86 5.17 0.02
C ASP A 28 -19.07 6.67 0.22
N VAL A 29 -19.69 7.33 -0.77
CA VAL A 29 -19.90 8.78 -0.82
C VAL A 29 -21.38 9.06 -0.94
N LYS A 30 -21.90 9.85 0.00
CA LYS A 30 -23.27 10.35 0.00
C LYS A 30 -23.43 11.55 -0.93
N VAL A 31 -24.68 11.90 -1.20
CA VAL A 31 -25.04 13.05 -2.05
C VAL A 31 -24.49 14.39 -1.52
N ASP A 32 -24.33 14.53 -0.20
CA ASP A 32 -23.73 15.72 0.43
C ASP A 32 -22.19 15.73 0.38
N GLY A 33 -21.57 14.71 -0.24
CA GLY A 33 -20.13 14.53 -0.35
C GLY A 33 -19.46 13.88 0.87
N SER A 34 -20.18 13.71 1.98
CA SER A 34 -19.69 12.99 3.16
C SER A 34 -19.71 11.48 2.92
N GLY A 35 -19.05 10.71 3.78
CA GLY A 35 -18.99 9.27 3.54
C GLY A 35 -18.14 8.47 4.51
N THR A 36 -17.85 7.23 4.10
CA THR A 36 -17.01 6.28 4.83
C THR A 36 -15.96 5.68 3.92
N THR A 37 -14.77 5.44 4.45
CA THR A 37 -13.72 4.69 3.77
C THR A 37 -13.29 3.49 4.59
N VAL A 38 -13.00 2.39 3.90
CA VAL A 38 -12.41 1.17 4.47
C VAL A 38 -11.22 0.76 3.61
N LEU A 39 -10.06 0.62 4.23
CA LEU A 39 -8.88 0.03 3.61
C LEU A 39 -8.56 -1.28 4.33
N THR A 40 -8.60 -2.38 3.59
CA THR A 40 -8.24 -3.72 4.06
C THR A 40 -6.95 -4.16 3.38
N ILE A 41 -5.95 -4.53 4.19
CA ILE A 41 -4.71 -5.17 3.75
C ILE A 41 -4.72 -6.58 4.31
N ASN A 42 -4.96 -7.56 3.44
CA ASN A 42 -5.04 -8.97 3.79
C ASN A 42 -3.82 -9.71 3.23
N LEU A 43 -2.92 -10.12 4.11
CA LEU A 43 -1.72 -10.87 3.76
C LEU A 43 -1.81 -12.33 4.22
N ASN A 44 -3.01 -12.81 4.57
CA ASN A 44 -3.19 -14.14 5.18
C ASN A 44 -2.67 -15.27 4.29
N GLU A 45 -2.88 -15.17 2.98
CA GLU A 45 -2.37 -16.17 2.01
C GLU A 45 -0.85 -16.30 2.00
N SER A 46 -0.11 -15.28 2.47
CA SER A 46 1.35 -15.32 2.61
C SER A 46 1.85 -15.42 4.06
N LYS A 47 0.96 -15.70 5.04
CA LYS A 47 1.31 -15.66 6.48
C LYS A 47 2.48 -16.54 6.87
N ASP A 48 2.62 -17.73 6.30
CA ASP A 48 3.69 -18.66 6.67
C ASP A 48 5.05 -18.17 6.16
N ASN A 49 5.08 -17.57 4.97
CA ASN A 49 6.27 -16.92 4.45
C ASN A 49 6.63 -15.70 5.30
N LEU A 50 5.64 -14.87 5.67
CA LEU A 50 5.84 -13.72 6.55
C LEU A 50 6.38 -14.12 7.92
N LYS A 51 5.84 -15.18 8.54
CA LYS A 51 6.36 -15.74 9.81
C LYS A 51 7.80 -16.19 9.67
N SER A 52 8.15 -16.89 8.58
CA SER A 52 9.52 -17.31 8.31
C SER A 52 10.48 -16.11 8.24
N TYR A 53 10.11 -15.05 7.52
CA TYR A 53 10.91 -13.82 7.44
C TYR A 53 11.02 -13.10 8.78
N ILE A 54 9.92 -12.94 9.52
CA ILE A 54 9.91 -12.29 10.83
C ILE A 54 10.77 -13.06 11.84
N ASN A 55 10.71 -14.40 11.82
CA ASN A 55 11.54 -15.25 12.67
C ASN A 55 13.03 -15.13 12.33
N LYS A 56 13.36 -14.98 11.04
CA LYS A 56 14.75 -14.68 10.61
C LYS A 56 15.16 -13.26 10.99
N GLY A 57 14.22 -12.35 11.15
CA GLY A 57 14.46 -10.95 11.46
C GLY A 57 14.97 -10.14 10.27
N GLU A 58 15.07 -10.72 9.08
CA GLU A 58 15.54 -10.06 7.87
C GLU A 58 14.92 -10.64 6.59
N VAL A 59 14.88 -9.80 5.55
CA VAL A 59 14.54 -10.18 4.17
C VAL A 59 15.64 -9.63 3.27
N GLU A 60 16.26 -10.49 2.46
CA GLU A 60 17.32 -10.13 1.50
C GLU A 60 18.45 -9.30 2.11
N GLY A 61 18.87 -9.65 3.33
CA GLY A 61 19.99 -9.03 4.04
C GLY A 61 19.63 -7.71 4.73
N VAL A 62 18.34 -7.38 4.86
CA VAL A 62 17.94 -6.22 5.66
C VAL A 62 16.88 -6.53 6.70
N ALA A 63 17.15 -5.98 7.89
CA ALA A 63 16.39 -6.20 9.08
C ALA A 63 14.93 -5.77 8.93
N LEU A 64 14.04 -6.68 9.31
CA LEU A 64 12.64 -6.40 9.49
C LEU A 64 12.41 -5.60 10.79
N PRO A 65 11.39 -4.74 10.82
CA PRO A 65 11.07 -4.02 12.03
C PRO A 65 10.52 -5.01 13.07
N PRO A 66 10.89 -4.85 14.35
CA PRO A 66 10.25 -5.59 15.41
C PRO A 66 8.77 -5.18 15.52
N ARG A 67 7.92 -6.09 16.03
CA ARG A 67 6.47 -5.89 16.15
C ARG A 67 6.06 -4.56 16.78
N TYR A 68 6.71 -4.14 17.85
CA TYR A 68 6.40 -2.88 18.52
C TYR A 68 6.57 -1.65 17.60
N LYS A 69 7.49 -1.69 16.62
CA LYS A 69 7.66 -0.62 15.62
C LYS A 69 6.48 -0.60 14.65
N MET A 70 5.94 -1.76 14.27
CA MET A 70 4.73 -1.84 13.44
C MET A 70 3.51 -1.29 14.18
N GLU A 71 3.34 -1.68 15.45
CA GLU A 71 2.26 -1.18 16.30
C GLU A 71 2.35 0.34 16.50
N MET A 72 3.55 0.89 16.69
CA MET A 72 3.73 2.35 16.72
C MET A 72 3.39 3.04 15.40
N GLY A 73 3.73 2.42 14.26
CA GLY A 73 3.35 2.94 12.94
C GLY A 73 1.83 3.00 12.75
N ILE A 74 1.14 1.94 13.19
CA ILE A 74 -0.32 1.85 13.18
C ILE A 74 -0.95 2.91 14.11
N ALA A 75 -0.43 3.06 15.33
CA ALA A 75 -0.88 4.08 16.26
C ALA A 75 -0.66 5.50 15.72
N ARG A 76 0.47 5.75 15.04
CA ARG A 76 0.76 7.03 14.40
C ARG A 76 -0.21 7.32 13.24
N LEU A 77 -0.49 6.33 12.40
CA LEU A 77 -1.50 6.44 11.34
C LEU A 77 -2.87 6.81 11.93
N GLN A 78 -3.33 6.09 12.96
CA GLN A 78 -4.59 6.38 13.63
C GLN A 78 -4.63 7.79 14.20
N SER A 79 -3.54 8.24 14.82
CA SER A 79 -3.40 9.59 15.36
C SER A 79 -3.49 10.66 14.27
N VAL A 80 -2.80 10.49 13.14
CA VAL A 80 -2.85 11.44 12.01
C VAL A 80 -4.27 11.57 11.48
N LEU A 81 -4.96 10.45 11.24
CA LEU A 81 -6.33 10.47 10.74
C LEU A 81 -7.30 11.10 11.75
N THR A 82 -7.16 10.77 13.03
CA THR A 82 -8.02 11.34 14.10
C THR A 82 -7.85 12.85 14.24
N ASN A 83 -6.63 13.35 14.00
CA ASN A 83 -6.33 14.78 14.06
C ASN A 83 -6.58 15.52 12.73
N THR A 84 -6.94 14.81 11.65
CA THR A 84 -7.26 15.44 10.38
C THR A 84 -8.66 16.06 10.44
N LYS A 85 -8.75 17.36 10.17
CA LYS A 85 -10.03 18.08 10.16
C LYS A 85 -11.00 17.44 9.17
N GLY A 86 -12.20 17.13 9.64
CA GLY A 86 -13.25 16.52 8.82
C GLY A 86 -13.15 15.00 8.68
N ILE A 87 -12.17 14.35 9.32
CA ILE A 87 -12.13 12.90 9.52
C ILE A 87 -12.64 12.57 10.94
N SER A 88 -13.39 11.48 11.09
CA SER A 88 -13.94 11.04 12.37
C SER A 88 -14.16 9.53 12.42
N ASP A 89 -14.51 8.99 13.60
CA ASP A 89 -14.79 7.55 13.81
C ASP A 89 -13.66 6.64 13.27
N VAL A 90 -12.41 7.05 13.50
CA VAL A 90 -11.22 6.32 13.03
C VAL A 90 -11.04 5.05 13.85
N LYS A 91 -11.10 3.90 13.18
CA LYS A 91 -10.92 2.57 13.76
C LYS A 91 -9.84 1.83 13.00
N VAL A 92 -8.98 1.16 13.76
CA VAL A 92 -7.94 0.29 13.19
C VAL A 92 -8.01 -1.07 13.86
N GLU A 93 -8.11 -2.11 13.04
CA GLU A 93 -8.03 -3.50 13.45
C GLU A 93 -6.71 -4.07 12.94
N SER A 94 -5.99 -4.81 13.79
CA SER A 94 -4.68 -5.35 13.46
C SER A 94 -4.57 -6.77 13.98
N ASN A 95 -4.57 -7.74 13.06
CA ASN A 95 -4.37 -9.14 13.36
C ASN A 95 -2.98 -9.56 12.88
N PHE A 96 -2.02 -9.64 13.79
CA PHE A 96 -0.64 -10.07 13.48
C PHE A 96 -0.47 -11.58 13.36
N GLU A 97 -1.49 -12.38 13.67
CA GLU A 97 -1.46 -13.84 13.50
C GLU A 97 -1.85 -14.24 12.07
N GLU A 98 -2.91 -13.62 11.57
CA GLU A 98 -3.44 -13.79 10.21
C GLU A 98 -2.94 -12.71 9.23
N TYR A 99 -2.18 -11.73 9.71
CA TYR A 99 -1.67 -10.58 8.94
C TYR A 99 -2.77 -9.83 8.16
N ILE A 100 -3.87 -9.53 8.84
CA ILE A 100 -4.99 -8.76 8.31
C ILE A 100 -5.06 -7.43 9.06
N PHE A 101 -5.04 -6.33 8.32
CA PHE A 101 -5.12 -4.98 8.85
C PHE A 101 -6.27 -4.23 8.18
N VAL A 102 -7.14 -3.63 8.98
CA VAL A 102 -8.32 -2.91 8.49
C VAL A 102 -8.34 -1.52 9.09
N PHE A 103 -8.45 -0.51 8.23
CA PHE A 103 -8.58 0.90 8.60
C PHE A 103 -9.95 1.39 8.17
N ARG A 104 -10.69 2.03 9.07
CA ARG A 104 -12.00 2.61 8.78
C ARG A 104 -12.08 4.02 9.30
N ALA A 105 -12.71 4.92 8.54
CA ALA A 105 -12.99 6.28 8.97
C ALA A 105 -14.22 6.86 8.27
N LYS A 106 -14.84 7.85 8.90
CA LYS A 106 -15.83 8.74 8.30
C LYS A 106 -15.16 10.02 7.84
N PHE A 107 -15.64 10.60 6.74
CA PHE A 107 -15.20 11.90 6.26
C PHE A 107 -16.40 12.83 6.00
N ASN A 108 -16.23 14.11 6.28
CA ASN A 108 -17.28 15.13 6.10
C ASN A 108 -17.48 15.53 4.63
N ASN A 109 -16.42 15.43 3.83
CA ASN A 109 -16.44 15.62 2.38
C ASN A 109 -15.22 14.95 1.74
N VAL A 110 -15.22 14.77 0.42
CA VAL A 110 -14.12 14.14 -0.31
C VAL A 110 -12.78 14.89 -0.17
N ASN A 111 -12.78 16.22 0.03
CA ASN A 111 -11.55 16.96 0.31
C ASN A 111 -10.94 16.57 1.66
N ALA A 112 -11.75 16.35 2.70
CA ALA A 112 -11.27 15.86 3.98
C ALA A 112 -10.63 14.47 3.88
N LEU A 113 -11.15 13.61 3.01
CA LEU A 113 -10.54 12.31 2.70
C LEU A 113 -9.18 12.48 2.01
N ASN A 114 -9.07 13.35 1.00
CA ASN A 114 -7.81 13.68 0.35
C ASN A 114 -6.79 14.28 1.33
N ASP A 115 -7.21 15.19 2.20
CA ASP A 115 -6.37 15.78 3.25
C ASP A 115 -5.84 14.71 4.20
N GLY A 116 -6.67 13.75 4.60
CA GLY A 116 -6.26 12.61 5.42
C GLY A 116 -5.16 11.79 4.77
N ILE A 117 -5.29 11.49 3.48
CA ILE A 117 -4.28 10.75 2.72
C ILE A 117 -2.98 11.56 2.59
N ASN A 118 -3.08 12.85 2.26
CA ASN A 118 -1.92 13.72 2.13
C ASN A 118 -1.17 13.87 3.46
N ASN A 119 -1.88 14.03 4.58
CA ASN A 119 -1.28 14.10 5.92
C ASN A 119 -0.60 12.78 6.31
N LEU A 120 -1.17 11.63 5.93
CA LEU A 120 -0.53 10.33 6.14
C LEU A 120 0.77 10.20 5.36
N ILE A 121 0.78 10.57 4.08
CA ILE A 121 1.98 10.55 3.25
C ILE A 121 3.05 11.47 3.84
N GLU A 122 2.69 12.71 4.16
CA GLU A 122 3.60 13.70 4.75
C GLU A 122 4.18 13.25 6.10
N THR A 123 3.40 12.55 6.91
CA THR A 123 3.81 12.16 8.28
C THR A 123 4.57 10.83 8.33
N LEU A 124 4.21 9.88 7.47
CA LEU A 124 4.72 8.49 7.53
C LEU A 124 5.82 8.22 6.51
N VAL A 125 5.86 8.97 5.40
CA VAL A 125 6.96 8.88 4.45
C VAL A 125 8.10 9.76 4.94
N ASP A 126 9.15 9.12 5.43
CA ASP A 126 10.39 9.80 5.80
C ASP A 126 11.17 10.18 4.54
N SER A 127 10.81 11.33 3.97
CA SER A 127 11.43 11.90 2.77
C SER A 127 12.14 13.19 3.14
N LYS A 128 13.39 13.33 2.67
CA LYS A 128 14.13 14.61 2.71
C LYS A 128 13.56 15.67 1.76
N TYR A 129 12.58 15.29 0.94
CA TYR A 129 11.98 16.11 -0.09
C TYR A 129 10.49 16.25 0.13
N GLU A 130 9.97 17.45 -0.15
CA GLU A 130 8.55 17.75 -0.10
C GLU A 130 7.79 16.90 -1.11
N ILE A 131 6.78 16.18 -0.62
CA ILE A 131 5.91 15.35 -1.46
C ILE A 131 4.70 16.23 -1.84
N PRO A 132 4.52 16.58 -3.13
CA PRO A 132 3.42 17.45 -3.51
C PRO A 132 2.09 16.80 -3.16
N LYS A 133 1.23 17.54 -2.46
CA LYS A 133 -0.13 17.12 -2.13
C LYS A 133 -0.92 16.90 -3.41
N LYS A 134 -1.70 15.83 -3.45
CA LYS A 134 -2.56 15.50 -4.59
C LYS A 134 -3.88 14.94 -4.13
N ASP A 135 -4.90 15.24 -4.91
CA ASP A 135 -6.21 14.65 -4.73
C ASP A 135 -6.22 13.26 -5.36
N ASN A 136 -6.69 12.29 -4.58
CA ASN A 136 -6.92 10.91 -5.04
C ASN A 136 -8.39 10.74 -5.48
N PHE A 137 -9.26 11.65 -5.05
CA PHE A 137 -10.68 11.61 -5.29
C PHE A 137 -11.23 12.99 -5.64
N SER A 138 -12.28 13.03 -6.45
CA SER A 138 -13.11 14.21 -6.65
C SER A 138 -14.58 13.87 -6.45
N PHE A 139 -15.37 14.88 -6.08
CA PHE A 139 -16.81 14.76 -6.02
C PHE A 139 -17.46 16.06 -6.46
N ALA A 140 -18.14 16.03 -7.61
CA ALA A 140 -18.84 17.18 -8.17
C ALA A 140 -20.07 16.69 -8.94
N ASN A 141 -21.16 17.47 -8.93
CA ASN A 141 -22.39 17.14 -9.65
C ASN A 141 -22.94 15.73 -9.34
N ASN A 142 -22.82 15.27 -8.09
CA ASN A 142 -23.15 13.91 -7.64
C ASN A 142 -22.39 12.80 -8.36
N GLN A 143 -21.22 13.12 -8.92
CA GLN A 143 -20.31 12.17 -9.53
C GLN A 143 -19.05 12.08 -8.70
N PHE A 144 -18.74 10.87 -8.23
CA PHE A 144 -17.50 10.54 -7.57
C PHE A 144 -16.50 10.01 -8.59
N GLU A 145 -15.28 10.55 -8.57
CA GLU A 145 -14.19 10.04 -9.39
C GLU A 145 -13.00 9.68 -8.52
N ARG A 146 -12.35 8.57 -8.87
CA ARG A 146 -11.08 8.13 -8.28
C ARG A 146 -9.97 8.37 -9.28
N PHE A 147 -9.04 9.24 -8.93
CA PHE A 147 -7.84 9.45 -9.71
C PHE A 147 -6.81 8.36 -9.38
N PHE A 148 -6.42 7.57 -10.37
CA PHE A 148 -5.29 6.65 -10.26
C PHE A 148 -3.98 7.44 -10.41
N VAL A 149 -3.79 8.47 -9.57
CA VAL A 149 -2.48 9.11 -9.49
C VAL A 149 -1.60 8.18 -8.70
N ILE A 150 -0.83 7.34 -9.41
CA ILE A 150 0.31 6.65 -8.80
C ILE A 150 1.10 7.75 -8.07
N PRO A 151 1.24 7.69 -6.74
CA PRO A 151 1.99 8.70 -6.03
C PRO A 151 3.38 8.69 -6.66
N ILE A 152 3.72 9.81 -7.30
CA ILE A 152 4.98 10.56 -7.33
C ILE A 152 6.31 9.76 -7.39
N ILE A 153 6.41 8.56 -6.80
CA ILE A 153 7.48 7.56 -6.86
C ILE A 153 7.98 7.34 -8.29
N THR A 154 7.13 7.16 -9.29
CA THR A 154 7.60 6.96 -10.69
C THR A 154 8.28 8.20 -11.28
N LYS A 155 7.92 9.42 -10.85
CA LYS A 155 8.52 10.67 -11.33
C LYS A 155 9.73 11.10 -10.48
N LEU A 156 9.69 10.86 -9.17
CA LEU A 156 10.83 11.06 -8.24
C LEU A 156 11.98 10.09 -8.55
N ILE A 157 11.70 8.80 -8.78
CA ILE A 157 12.73 7.81 -9.14
C ILE A 157 13.38 8.16 -10.49
N LYS A 158 12.58 8.53 -11.49
CA LYS A 158 13.06 8.82 -12.86
C LYS A 158 13.88 10.11 -12.96
N ASN A 159 13.50 11.16 -12.25
CA ASN A 159 14.16 12.47 -12.38
C ASN A 159 15.27 12.71 -11.37
N TYR A 160 15.26 12.05 -10.20
CA TYR A 160 16.14 12.44 -9.10
C TYR A 160 16.99 11.31 -8.50
N LEU A 161 16.65 10.04 -8.74
CA LEU A 161 17.44 8.91 -8.19
C LEU A 161 18.20 8.13 -9.26
N VAL A 162 17.72 8.06 -10.50
CA VAL A 162 18.36 7.22 -11.53
C VAL A 162 18.25 7.83 -12.95
N PRO A 163 19.10 8.82 -13.31
CA PRO A 163 18.96 9.54 -14.58
C PRO A 163 19.33 8.73 -15.84
N ASN A 164 19.94 7.54 -15.72
CA ASN A 164 20.52 6.81 -16.86
C ASN A 164 20.33 5.29 -16.83
N VAL A 165 19.16 4.79 -16.41
CA VAL A 165 18.90 3.34 -16.40
C VAL A 165 17.76 3.01 -17.34
N SER A 166 18.06 2.17 -18.34
CA SER A 166 17.08 1.70 -19.31
C SER A 166 15.95 0.93 -18.62
N PHE A 167 14.75 1.00 -19.20
CA PHE A 167 13.51 0.44 -18.65
C PHE A 167 13.62 -1.04 -18.24
N TRP A 168 14.53 -1.80 -18.86
CA TRP A 168 14.79 -3.20 -18.53
C TRP A 168 15.55 -3.41 -17.21
N ASN A 169 16.36 -2.45 -16.77
CA ASN A 169 17.11 -2.52 -15.50
C ASN A 169 16.30 -2.02 -14.30
N LEU A 170 15.24 -1.23 -14.51
CA LEU A 170 14.29 -0.83 -13.45
C LEU A 170 13.61 -2.05 -12.80
N ARG A 171 13.34 -3.11 -13.57
CA ARG A 171 12.69 -4.34 -13.09
C ARG A 171 13.55 -5.13 -12.07
N LYS A 172 14.88 -5.05 -12.20
CA LYS A 172 15.84 -5.55 -11.19
C LYS A 172 15.98 -4.60 -10.00
N TRP A 173 15.72 -3.30 -10.20
CA TRP A 173 15.90 -2.27 -9.19
C TRP A 173 14.68 -2.11 -8.26
N TYR A 174 13.47 -2.45 -8.70
CA TYR A 174 12.29 -2.53 -7.80
C TYR A 174 12.47 -3.56 -6.67
N LEU A 175 13.31 -4.58 -6.88
CA LEU A 175 13.77 -5.50 -5.83
C LEU A 175 14.76 -4.86 -4.85
N PHE A 176 15.46 -3.79 -5.23
CA PHE A 176 16.52 -3.15 -4.45
C PHE A 176 16.08 -1.92 -3.61
N ILE A 177 14.89 -1.34 -3.85
CA ILE A 177 14.41 -0.17 -3.08
C ILE A 177 13.69 -0.58 -1.79
N GLY A 178 13.48 -1.88 -1.59
CA GLY A 178 13.37 -2.37 -0.23
C GLY A 178 14.69 -2.07 0.46
N LEU A 179 14.65 -1.14 1.41
CA LEU A 179 15.56 -1.07 2.54
C LEU A 179 16.73 -0.09 2.40
N LYS A 180 16.45 1.17 2.74
CA LYS A 180 17.44 2.02 3.40
C LYS A 180 16.84 2.65 4.65
N LYS A 181 17.28 2.10 5.79
CA LYS A 181 17.31 2.62 7.16
C LYS A 181 16.77 4.04 7.33
N GLU A 182 15.51 4.16 7.72
CA GLU A 182 15.05 5.00 8.82
C GLU A 182 13.57 4.67 9.13
N SER A 183 13.27 4.62 10.42
CA SER A 183 12.08 4.03 10.99
C SER A 183 10.83 4.84 10.67
N ASN A 184 10.05 4.42 9.64
CA ASN A 184 8.58 4.52 9.51
C ASN A 184 8.05 4.03 8.13
N ILE A 185 8.90 3.68 7.16
CA ILE A 185 8.50 3.43 5.75
C ILE A 185 8.35 1.93 5.39
N ILE A 186 7.60 1.15 6.18
CA ILE A 186 7.54 -0.31 5.94
C ILE A 186 6.20 -0.75 5.38
N LEU A 187 5.09 -0.09 5.76
CA LEU A 187 3.78 -0.40 5.18
C LEU A 187 3.67 0.02 3.71
N ILE A 188 4.22 1.18 3.35
CA ILE A 188 4.21 1.72 1.98
C ILE A 188 5.20 0.96 1.09
N GLY A 189 6.40 0.63 1.61
CA GLY A 189 7.38 -0.19 0.91
C GLY A 189 6.91 -1.63 0.66
N MET A 190 6.18 -2.23 1.63
CA MET A 190 5.50 -3.51 1.41
C MET A 190 4.40 -3.39 0.35
N LEU A 191 3.57 -2.34 0.38
CA LEU A 191 2.52 -2.13 -0.60
C LEU A 191 3.09 -2.00 -2.02
N ASP A 192 4.18 -1.25 -2.20
CA ASP A 192 4.85 -1.08 -3.50
C ASP A 192 5.52 -2.38 -3.98
N PHE A 193 6.17 -3.14 -3.10
CA PHE A 193 6.76 -4.44 -3.42
C PHE A 193 5.68 -5.47 -3.83
N LEU A 194 4.57 -5.49 -3.10
CA LEU A 194 3.45 -6.38 -3.36
C LEU A 194 2.75 -6.00 -4.67
N LEU A 195 2.45 -4.71 -4.90
CA LEU A 195 1.86 -4.21 -6.14
C LEU A 195 2.76 -4.41 -7.36
N ALA A 196 4.09 -4.34 -7.21
CA ALA A 196 5.04 -4.66 -8.27
C ALA A 196 5.02 -6.15 -8.67
N LYS A 197 4.76 -7.05 -7.71
CA LYS A 197 4.68 -8.50 -7.95
C LYS A 197 3.41 -8.93 -8.68
N LYS A 198 2.32 -8.15 -8.58
CA LYS A 198 1.04 -8.39 -9.28
C LYS A 198 1.07 -8.03 -10.78
N ARG A 199 2.19 -7.51 -11.30
CA ARG A 199 2.40 -7.21 -12.73
C ARG A 199 3.40 -8.14 -13.42
N LEU A 200 3.70 -9.29 -12.82
CA LEU A 200 4.41 -10.42 -13.42
C LEU A 200 3.43 -11.57 -13.61
#